data_AF-K9TT97-F1
#
_entry.id   AF-K9TT97-F1
#
_cell.length_a   1.000
_cell.length_b   1.000
_cell.length_c   1.000
_cell.angle_alpha   90.00
_cell.angle_beta   90.00
_cell.angle_gamma   90.00
#
_symmetry.space_group_name_H-M   'P 1'
#
loop_
_entity.id
_entity.type
_entity.pdbx_description
1 polymer ?
#
loop_
_entity_poly.entity_id
_entity_poly.type
_entity_poly.pdbx_seq_one_letter_code
_entity_poly.pdbx_strand_id
1 'polypeptide(L)'
;MGYSIEVYDHNFEQEVLEKSYEVPAIVDFYAVWCGPCQMLKPMLEKVALEYDCVVAKVNIDENQYLAQAFRVEGVPDVKIIRNGEVLDGFVGVLPEPQLREFLANCNIESGLDQGLEAIRQALLGENPTEAEAMFASLLTKYPENRRLRLEAAKFYISEDEVAKVEELLAVIQADEPEFFAEAQAVKALLQFKMECNHPSGEGELDRRFSQASCLAVAGNYEEALQLFLKIVESDRSYKKDGGRKAMLSIFDLLGNDHPLTKVYRRNLMTVLF
;
A
#
# COMPACT_ATOMS: atom_id res chain seq x y z
N MET A 1 -2.15 12.39 -13.50
CA MET A 1 -1.48 11.86 -12.29
C MET A 1 -1.05 13.06 -11.50
N GLY A 2 -1.21 13.01 -10.17
CA GLY A 2 -0.71 14.09 -9.34
C GLY A 2 0.80 14.15 -9.30
N TYR A 3 1.33 15.29 -8.90
CA TYR A 3 2.76 15.57 -8.85
C TYR A 3 3.03 16.75 -7.92
N SER A 4 4.29 16.94 -7.54
CA SER A 4 4.73 18.15 -6.85
C SER A 4 5.54 19.05 -7.78
N ILE A 5 5.39 20.35 -7.64
CA ILE A 5 6.13 21.36 -8.43
C ILE A 5 6.55 22.52 -7.54
N GLU A 6 7.73 23.09 -7.80
CA GLU A 6 8.15 24.35 -7.19
C GLU A 6 7.43 25.51 -7.91
N VAL A 7 6.79 26.36 -7.14
CA VAL A 7 6.00 27.47 -7.65
C VAL A 7 6.59 28.78 -7.17
N TYR A 8 6.65 29.72 -8.11
CA TYR A 8 7.12 31.08 -7.94
C TYR A 8 6.04 32.07 -8.35
N ASP A 9 6.24 33.35 -8.01
CA ASP A 9 5.31 34.43 -8.35
C ASP A 9 4.89 34.43 -9.85
N HIS A 10 5.82 34.09 -10.76
CA HIS A 10 5.60 34.19 -12.21
C HIS A 10 4.88 33.00 -12.84
N ASN A 11 4.82 31.84 -12.17
CA ASN A 11 4.16 30.63 -12.71
C ASN A 11 2.96 30.17 -11.86
N PHE A 12 2.66 30.84 -10.74
CA PHE A 12 1.56 30.48 -9.85
C PHE A 12 0.20 30.43 -10.54
N GLU A 13 -0.10 31.40 -11.39
CA GLU A 13 -1.40 31.47 -12.08
C GLU A 13 -1.63 30.22 -12.94
N GLN A 14 -0.65 29.85 -13.77
CA GLN A 14 -0.74 28.71 -14.67
C GLN A 14 -0.70 27.36 -13.91
N GLU A 15 0.28 27.18 -13.03
CA GLU A 15 0.55 25.88 -12.39
C GLU A 15 -0.42 25.57 -11.24
N VAL A 16 -1.06 26.59 -10.67
CA VAL A 16 -1.95 26.44 -9.50
C VAL A 16 -3.38 26.84 -9.82
N LEU A 17 -3.63 28.10 -10.23
CA LEU A 17 -5.00 28.59 -10.39
C LEU A 17 -5.70 27.96 -11.60
N GLU A 18 -5.09 28.02 -12.78
CA GLU A 18 -5.66 27.40 -13.99
C GLU A 18 -5.75 25.88 -13.81
N LYS A 19 -4.70 25.27 -13.25
CA LYS A 19 -4.68 23.82 -13.01
C LYS A 19 -5.76 23.36 -12.02
N SER A 20 -6.15 24.22 -11.07
CA SER A 20 -7.16 23.91 -10.07
C SER A 20 -8.56 23.61 -10.64
N TYR A 21 -8.83 23.99 -11.89
CA TYR A 21 -10.07 23.65 -12.61
C TYR A 21 -10.08 22.21 -13.14
N GLU A 22 -8.91 21.59 -13.28
CA GLU A 22 -8.77 20.20 -13.72
C GLU A 22 -8.61 19.25 -12.53
N VAL A 23 -7.75 19.61 -11.59
CA VAL A 23 -7.41 18.80 -10.40
C VAL A 23 -7.19 19.72 -9.20
N PRO A 24 -7.51 19.29 -7.97
CA PRO A 24 -7.21 20.11 -6.79
C PRO A 24 -5.72 20.46 -6.71
N ALA A 25 -5.42 21.67 -6.26
CA ALA A 25 -4.07 22.12 -5.96
C ALA A 25 -3.89 22.29 -4.44
N ILE A 26 -2.88 21.65 -3.89
CA ILE A 26 -2.44 21.77 -2.50
C ILE A 26 -1.22 22.70 -2.50
N VAL A 27 -1.36 23.90 -1.98
CA VAL A 27 -0.26 24.87 -1.90
C VAL A 27 0.43 24.73 -0.55
N ASP A 28 1.67 24.24 -0.56
CA ASP A 28 2.53 24.10 0.63
C ASP A 28 3.46 25.31 0.74
N PHE A 29 3.11 26.26 1.62
CA PHE A 29 3.99 27.36 1.98
C PHE A 29 5.00 26.87 3.01
N TYR A 30 6.27 26.83 2.61
CA TYR A 30 7.36 26.27 3.40
C TYR A 30 8.57 27.20 3.43
N ALA A 31 9.55 26.84 4.27
CA ALA A 31 10.87 27.45 4.26
C ALA A 31 11.96 26.41 4.45
N VAL A 32 13.18 26.66 3.95
CA VAL A 32 14.30 25.70 4.02
C VAL A 32 14.72 25.42 5.47
N TRP A 33 14.62 26.43 6.33
CA TRP A 33 14.95 26.36 7.76
C TRP A 33 13.85 25.72 8.62
N CYS A 34 12.70 25.39 8.04
CA CYS A 34 11.56 24.82 8.75
C CYS A 34 11.68 23.29 8.87
N GLY A 35 12.05 22.81 10.06
CA GLY A 35 12.11 21.37 10.36
C GLY A 35 10.77 20.64 10.15
N PRO A 36 9.64 21.12 10.68
CA PRO A 36 8.33 20.48 10.49
C PRO A 36 7.90 20.36 9.01
N CYS A 37 8.31 21.31 8.16
CA CYS A 37 8.03 21.27 6.72
C CYS A 37 8.67 20.04 6.05
N GLN A 38 9.85 19.62 6.51
CA GLN A 38 10.52 18.41 6.00
C GLN A 38 9.74 17.12 6.33
N MET A 39 8.98 17.11 7.42
CA MET A 39 8.11 15.99 7.78
C MET A 39 6.84 15.97 6.92
N LEU A 40 6.27 17.14 6.62
CA LEU A 40 5.03 17.26 5.87
C LEU A 40 5.20 16.96 4.38
N LYS A 41 6.31 17.41 3.78
CA LYS A 41 6.62 17.25 2.36
C LYS A 41 6.38 15.84 1.80
N PRO A 42 6.96 14.75 2.35
CA PRO A 42 6.74 13.40 1.81
C PRO A 42 5.29 12.94 1.95
N MET A 43 4.55 13.41 2.96
CA MET A 43 3.12 13.10 3.11
C MET A 43 2.28 13.79 2.02
N LEU A 44 2.58 15.05 1.71
CA LEU A 44 1.92 15.77 0.62
C LEU A 44 2.26 15.17 -0.74
N GLU A 45 3.51 14.81 -1.00
CA GLU A 45 3.93 14.14 -2.24
C GLU A 45 3.21 12.79 -2.43
N LYS A 46 3.06 12.00 -1.36
CA LYS A 46 2.27 10.75 -1.38
C LYS A 46 0.80 11.02 -1.70
N VAL A 47 0.18 11.98 -1.02
CA VAL A 47 -1.21 12.40 -1.27
C VAL A 47 -1.38 12.88 -2.72
N ALA A 48 -0.43 13.64 -3.27
CA ALA A 48 -0.45 14.08 -4.66
C ALA A 48 -0.74 12.93 -5.61
N LEU A 49 0.03 11.85 -5.48
CA LEU A 49 -0.08 10.67 -6.31
C LEU A 49 -1.43 9.96 -6.12
N GLU A 50 -1.89 9.79 -4.88
CA GLU A 50 -3.10 9.02 -4.57
C GLU A 50 -4.42 9.76 -4.85
N TYR A 51 -4.40 11.09 -4.76
CA TYR A 51 -5.58 11.96 -4.95
C TYR A 51 -5.60 12.67 -6.32
N ASP A 52 -4.61 12.37 -7.18
CA ASP A 52 -4.44 13.03 -8.47
C ASP A 52 -4.36 14.57 -8.37
N CYS A 53 -3.81 15.09 -7.28
CA CYS A 53 -3.70 16.54 -7.05
C CYS A 53 -2.29 17.07 -7.34
N VAL A 54 -2.19 18.38 -7.55
CA VAL A 54 -0.90 19.07 -7.67
C VAL A 54 -0.48 19.58 -6.30
N VAL A 55 0.75 19.29 -5.87
CA VAL A 55 1.36 19.94 -4.70
C VAL A 55 2.25 21.07 -5.18
N ALA A 56 1.78 22.30 -4.99
CA ALA A 56 2.50 23.53 -5.32
C ALA A 56 3.32 23.97 -4.11
N LYS A 57 4.63 23.75 -4.17
CA LYS A 57 5.56 24.14 -3.10
C LYS A 57 5.97 25.58 -3.30
N VAL A 58 5.73 26.43 -2.31
CA VAL A 58 6.05 27.86 -2.35
C VAL A 58 7.00 28.18 -1.22
N ASN A 59 8.26 28.46 -1.56
CA ASN A 59 9.23 28.95 -0.59
C ASN A 59 8.92 30.40 -0.23
N ILE A 60 8.59 30.67 1.03
CA ILE A 60 8.19 32.01 1.50
C ILE A 60 9.34 33.03 1.49
N ASP A 61 10.60 32.58 1.57
CA ASP A 61 11.77 33.46 1.54
C ASP A 61 12.00 34.02 0.14
N GLU A 62 11.66 33.24 -0.89
CA GLU A 62 11.83 33.57 -2.31
C GLU A 62 10.58 34.23 -2.91
N ASN A 63 9.39 33.96 -2.36
CA ASN A 63 8.10 34.37 -2.92
C ASN A 63 7.27 35.18 -1.91
N GLN A 64 7.83 36.32 -1.48
CA GLN A 64 7.23 37.18 -0.45
C GLN A 64 5.87 37.75 -0.85
N TYR A 65 5.67 38.02 -2.15
CA TYR A 65 4.38 38.52 -2.65
C TYR A 65 3.28 37.47 -2.51
N LEU A 66 3.53 36.23 -2.93
CA LEU A 66 2.58 35.13 -2.74
C LEU A 66 2.31 34.88 -1.26
N ALA A 67 3.34 34.84 -0.41
CA ALA A 67 3.17 34.65 1.03
C ALA A 67 2.26 35.75 1.64
N GLN A 68 2.44 37.01 1.23
CA GLN A 68 1.58 38.11 1.66
C GLN A 68 0.15 38.00 1.11
N ALA A 69 -0.01 37.66 -0.18
CA ALA A 69 -1.31 37.52 -0.83
C ALA A 69 -2.17 36.44 -0.16
N PHE A 70 -1.55 35.33 0.23
CA PHE A 70 -2.20 34.22 0.94
C PHE A 70 -2.22 34.38 2.47
N ARG A 71 -1.72 35.52 2.98
CA ARG A 71 -1.66 35.86 4.42
C ARG A 71 -0.99 34.78 5.26
N VAL A 72 0.16 34.31 4.79
CA VAL A 72 0.97 33.31 5.50
C VAL A 72 1.66 33.97 6.68
N GLU A 73 1.27 33.58 7.90
CA GLU A 73 1.82 34.12 9.16
C GLU A 73 2.87 33.21 9.80
N GLY A 74 2.99 31.96 9.33
CA GLY A 74 3.95 30.96 9.80
C GLY A 74 4.00 29.77 8.85
N VAL A 75 5.00 28.90 9.02
CA VAL A 75 5.20 27.71 8.16
C VAL A 75 5.38 26.43 8.99
N PRO A 76 4.96 25.27 8.46
CA PRO A 76 4.24 25.09 7.19
C PRO A 76 2.81 25.63 7.25
N ASP A 77 2.34 26.21 6.15
CA ASP A 77 0.94 26.62 5.97
C ASP A 77 0.45 26.06 4.63
N VAL A 78 -0.61 25.27 4.69
CA VAL A 78 -1.17 24.58 3.53
C VAL A 78 -2.50 25.19 3.16
N LYS A 79 -2.63 25.60 1.90
CA LYS A 79 -3.89 26.05 1.30
C LYS A 79 -4.38 25.04 0.28
N ILE A 80 -5.70 24.92 0.14
CA ILE A 80 -6.31 24.11 -0.90
C ILE A 80 -6.96 25.03 -1.92
N ILE A 81 -6.73 24.77 -3.20
CA ILE A 81 -7.34 25.51 -4.29
C ILE A 81 -8.05 24.53 -5.22
N ARG A 82 -9.31 24.82 -5.54
CA ARG A 82 -10.12 24.01 -6.45
C ARG A 82 -11.08 24.91 -7.21
N ASN A 83 -11.21 24.70 -8.51
CA ASN A 83 -12.07 25.49 -9.38
C ASN A 83 -11.79 27.01 -9.29
N GLY A 84 -10.52 27.39 -9.15
CA GLY A 84 -10.08 28.78 -8.98
C GLY A 84 -10.36 29.39 -7.60
N GLU A 85 -10.97 28.65 -6.67
CA GLU A 85 -11.32 29.12 -5.34
C GLU A 85 -10.37 28.57 -4.29
N VAL A 86 -9.99 29.43 -3.34
CA VAL A 86 -9.22 29.02 -2.16
C VAL A 86 -10.20 28.47 -1.13
N LEU A 87 -10.07 27.17 -0.85
CA LEU A 87 -10.81 26.46 0.19
C LEU A 87 -10.10 26.60 1.54
N ASP A 88 -10.65 25.95 2.57
CA ASP A 88 -10.00 25.85 3.87
C ASP A 88 -8.58 25.26 3.75
N GLY A 89 -7.73 25.70 4.67
CA GLY A 89 -6.33 25.28 4.80
C GLY A 89 -6.00 24.91 6.24
N PHE A 90 -4.75 24.54 6.50
CA PHE A 90 -4.26 24.30 7.85
C PHE A 90 -2.84 24.81 8.05
N VAL A 91 -2.50 25.15 9.29
CA VAL A 91 -1.15 25.57 9.68
C VAL A 91 -0.53 24.48 10.55
N GLY A 92 0.74 24.17 10.30
CA GLY A 92 1.50 23.14 10.98
C GLY A 92 1.43 21.79 10.27
N VAL A 93 1.78 20.72 11.00
CA VAL A 93 1.86 19.36 10.45
C VAL A 93 0.65 18.56 10.93
N LEU A 94 -0.12 18.02 9.99
CA LEU A 94 -1.12 17.01 10.26
C LEU A 94 -0.52 15.61 10.07
N PRO A 95 -0.71 14.67 11.02
CA PRO A 95 -0.46 13.26 10.77
C PRO A 95 -1.27 12.77 9.56
N GLU A 96 -0.74 11.79 8.81
CA GLU A 96 -1.36 11.30 7.56
C GLU A 96 -2.87 10.99 7.68
N PRO A 97 -3.38 10.33 8.75
CA PRO A 97 -4.83 10.09 8.88
C PRO A 97 -5.65 11.39 8.96
N GLN A 98 -5.15 12.40 9.68
CA GLN A 98 -5.84 13.70 9.82
C GLN A 98 -5.75 14.51 8.53
N LEU A 99 -4.63 14.41 7.79
CA LEU A 99 -4.50 15.02 6.48
C LEU A 99 -5.54 14.46 5.49
N ARG A 100 -5.74 13.13 5.48
CA ARG A 100 -6.75 12.49 4.63
C ARG A 100 -8.17 12.90 5.02
N GLU A 101 -8.47 12.97 6.32
CA GLU A 101 -9.75 13.46 6.84
C GLU A 101 -10.00 14.92 6.44
N PHE A 102 -8.98 15.77 6.53
CA PHE A 102 -9.04 17.15 6.09
C PHE A 102 -9.38 17.26 4.59
N LEU A 103 -8.70 16.49 3.73
CA LEU A 103 -9.01 16.46 2.29
C LEU A 103 -10.42 15.98 2.00
N ALA A 104 -10.90 14.96 2.72
CA ALA A 104 -12.27 14.49 2.61
C ALA A 104 -13.29 15.57 2.97
N ASN A 105 -13.03 16.36 4.02
CA ASN A 105 -13.87 17.51 4.38
C ASN A 105 -13.88 18.62 3.32
N CYS A 106 -12.80 18.74 2.53
CA CYS A 106 -12.74 19.59 1.34
C CYS A 106 -13.37 18.95 0.08
N ASN A 107 -14.04 17.80 0.21
CA ASN A 107 -14.57 16.99 -0.88
C ASN A 107 -13.49 16.57 -1.91
N ILE A 108 -12.25 16.38 -1.45
CA ILE A 108 -11.14 15.87 -2.25
C ILE A 108 -10.97 14.40 -1.91
N GLU A 109 -11.30 13.55 -2.87
CA GLU A 109 -11.33 12.10 -2.71
C GLU A 109 -10.18 11.42 -3.46
N SER A 110 -9.66 10.33 -2.92
CA SER A 110 -8.57 9.59 -3.57
C SER A 110 -9.12 8.76 -4.72
N GLY A 111 -8.65 9.03 -5.94
CA GLY A 111 -8.99 8.22 -7.10
C GLY A 111 -8.47 6.78 -6.98
N LEU A 112 -7.34 6.57 -6.28
CA LEU A 112 -6.83 5.25 -5.97
C LEU A 112 -7.76 4.50 -5.01
N ASP A 113 -8.13 5.11 -3.87
CA ASP A 113 -8.98 4.45 -2.87
C ASP A 113 -10.39 4.16 -3.42
N GLN A 114 -10.97 5.09 -4.19
CA GLN A 114 -12.24 4.85 -4.90
C GLN A 114 -12.13 3.66 -5.85
N GLY A 115 -11.06 3.58 -6.63
CA GLY A 115 -10.82 2.48 -7.55
C GLY A 115 -10.67 1.14 -6.83
N LEU A 116 -9.92 1.10 -5.73
CA LEU A 116 -9.75 -0.10 -4.90
C LEU A 116 -11.07 -0.54 -4.25
N GLU A 117 -11.89 0.40 -3.80
CA GLU A 117 -13.22 0.08 -3.29
C GLU A 117 -14.13 -0.49 -4.38
N ALA A 118 -14.10 0.10 -5.57
CA ALA A 118 -14.90 -0.39 -6.70
C ALA A 118 -14.49 -1.81 -7.12
N ILE A 119 -13.19 -2.12 -7.11
CA ILE A 119 -12.68 -3.49 -7.29
C ILE A 119 -13.22 -4.42 -6.21
N ARG A 120 -13.19 -4.01 -4.94
CA ARG A 120 -13.72 -4.81 -3.83
C ARG A 120 -15.20 -5.13 -4.04
N GLN A 121 -16.00 -4.16 -4.50
CA GLN A 121 -17.41 -4.39 -4.82
C GLN A 121 -17.59 -5.37 -6.00
N ALA A 122 -16.77 -5.27 -7.05
CA ALA A 122 -16.81 -6.21 -8.17
C ALA A 122 -16.46 -7.64 -7.73
N LEU A 123 -15.48 -7.82 -6.85
CA LEU A 123 -15.11 -9.13 -6.29
C LEU A 123 -16.21 -9.72 -5.40
N LEU A 124 -16.87 -8.89 -4.57
CA LEU A 124 -18.04 -9.32 -3.79
C LEU A 124 -19.23 -9.70 -4.67
N GLY A 125 -19.36 -9.06 -5.84
CA GLY A 125 -20.33 -9.40 -6.87
C GLY A 125 -19.96 -10.61 -7.73
N GLU A 126 -18.86 -11.31 -7.43
CA GLU A 126 -18.33 -12.45 -8.20
C GLU A 126 -18.05 -12.11 -9.69
N ASN A 127 -17.62 -10.87 -9.97
CA ASN A 127 -17.27 -10.39 -11.31
C ASN A 127 -15.74 -10.22 -11.49
N PRO A 128 -14.93 -11.31 -11.54
CA PRO A 128 -13.47 -11.22 -11.62
C PRO A 128 -12.97 -10.52 -12.90
N THR A 129 -13.67 -10.67 -14.03
CA THR A 129 -13.31 -9.99 -15.29
C THR A 129 -13.43 -8.46 -15.19
N GLU A 130 -14.42 -7.97 -14.46
CA GLU A 130 -14.57 -6.53 -14.21
C GLU A 130 -13.46 -6.03 -13.26
N ALA A 131 -13.21 -6.78 -12.18
CA ALA A 131 -12.11 -6.48 -11.26
C ALA A 131 -10.74 -6.45 -11.96
N GLU A 132 -10.48 -7.40 -12.87
CA GLU A 132 -9.24 -7.43 -13.68
C GLU A 132 -9.09 -6.17 -14.53
N ALA A 133 -10.15 -5.76 -15.25
CA ALA A 133 -10.13 -4.56 -16.07
C ALA A 133 -9.87 -3.30 -15.23
N MET A 134 -10.46 -3.24 -14.03
CA MET A 134 -10.22 -2.15 -13.07
C MET A 134 -8.79 -2.15 -12.54
N PHE A 135 -8.25 -3.31 -12.16
CA PHE A 135 -6.84 -3.42 -11.76
C PHE A 135 -5.90 -2.97 -12.88
N ALA A 136 -6.12 -3.40 -14.12
CA ALA A 136 -5.32 -2.99 -15.27
C ALA A 136 -5.36 -1.47 -15.49
N SER A 137 -6.55 -0.87 -15.36
CA SER A 137 -6.71 0.59 -15.43
C SER A 137 -5.95 1.31 -14.31
N LEU A 138 -6.09 0.87 -13.06
CA LEU A 138 -5.41 1.47 -11.93
C LEU A 138 -3.89 1.28 -12.00
N LEU A 139 -3.40 0.12 -12.43
CA LEU A 139 -1.96 -0.15 -12.55
C LEU A 139 -1.32 0.71 -13.66
N THR A 140 -2.08 1.03 -14.71
CA THR A 140 -1.65 2.00 -15.73
C THR A 140 -1.57 3.41 -15.15
N LYS A 141 -2.52 3.77 -14.27
CA LYS A 141 -2.62 5.11 -13.68
C LYS A 141 -1.67 5.33 -12.49
N TYR A 142 -1.40 4.30 -11.70
CA TYR A 142 -0.57 4.34 -10.49
C TYR A 142 0.51 3.24 -10.52
N PRO A 143 1.40 3.24 -11.52
CA PRO A 143 2.33 2.13 -11.77
C PRO A 143 3.34 1.91 -10.63
N GLU A 144 3.66 2.93 -9.86
CA GLU A 144 4.63 2.86 -8.75
C GLU A 144 3.97 2.56 -7.39
N ASN A 145 2.66 2.34 -7.34
CA ASN A 145 1.95 2.11 -6.08
C ASN A 145 2.10 0.64 -5.63
N ARG A 146 2.90 0.42 -4.58
CA ARG A 146 3.21 -0.92 -4.05
C ARG A 146 1.96 -1.62 -3.51
N ARG A 147 1.11 -0.88 -2.79
CA ARG A 147 -0.13 -1.41 -2.24
C ARG A 147 -1.06 -1.94 -3.34
N LEU A 148 -1.27 -1.15 -4.40
CA LEU A 148 -2.06 -1.57 -5.56
C LEU A 148 -1.50 -2.83 -6.21
N ARG A 149 -0.16 -2.90 -6.39
CA ARG A 149 0.50 -4.09 -6.96
C ARG A 149 0.32 -5.33 -6.09
N LEU A 150 0.43 -5.19 -4.76
CA LEU A 150 0.24 -6.29 -3.81
C LEU A 150 -1.21 -6.80 -3.84
N GLU A 151 -2.19 -5.90 -3.87
CA GLU A 151 -3.61 -6.26 -3.99
C GLU A 151 -3.91 -6.93 -5.34
N ALA A 152 -3.38 -6.40 -6.45
CA ALA A 152 -3.51 -7.02 -7.76
C ALA A 152 -2.84 -8.40 -7.82
N ALA A 153 -1.69 -8.58 -7.17
CA ALA A 153 -1.00 -9.86 -7.09
C ALA A 153 -1.83 -10.90 -6.33
N LYS A 154 -2.46 -10.53 -5.21
CA LYS A 154 -3.39 -11.41 -4.47
C LYS A 154 -4.57 -11.83 -5.35
N PHE A 155 -5.13 -10.91 -6.14
CA PHE A 155 -6.16 -11.21 -7.13
C PHE A 155 -5.67 -12.18 -8.21
N TYR A 156 -4.52 -11.94 -8.85
CA TYR A 156 -4.02 -12.85 -9.88
C TYR A 156 -3.60 -14.24 -9.36
N ILE A 157 -3.37 -14.40 -8.04
CA ILE A 157 -3.25 -15.72 -7.42
C ILE A 157 -4.60 -16.47 -7.43
N SER A 158 -5.73 -15.80 -7.23
CA SER A 158 -7.05 -16.46 -7.33
C SER A 158 -7.39 -16.86 -8.76
N GLU A 159 -6.94 -16.06 -9.73
CA GLU A 159 -7.15 -16.30 -11.17
C GLU A 159 -6.11 -17.25 -11.80
N ASP A 160 -5.20 -17.83 -11.01
CA ASP A 160 -4.12 -18.73 -11.47
C ASP A 160 -3.15 -18.09 -12.51
N GLU A 161 -3.04 -16.77 -12.54
CA GLU A 161 -2.22 -15.98 -13.46
C GLU A 161 -0.80 -15.73 -12.91
N VAL A 162 -0.02 -16.81 -12.77
CA VAL A 162 1.32 -16.80 -12.11
C VAL A 162 2.28 -15.75 -12.67
N ALA A 163 2.34 -15.61 -14.00
CA ALA A 163 3.27 -14.69 -14.65
C ALA A 163 3.01 -13.22 -14.26
N LYS A 164 1.73 -12.83 -14.14
CA LYS A 164 1.35 -11.48 -13.71
C LYS A 164 1.71 -11.23 -12.25
N VAL A 165 1.55 -12.24 -11.38
CA VAL A 165 1.96 -12.15 -9.96
C VAL A 165 3.46 -11.85 -9.86
N GLU A 166 4.29 -12.59 -10.60
CA GLU A 166 5.74 -12.38 -10.59
C GLU A 166 6.13 -10.99 -11.11
N GLU A 167 5.51 -10.54 -12.21
CA GLU A 167 5.72 -9.20 -12.76
C GLU A 167 5.38 -8.09 -11.76
N LEU A 168 4.24 -8.20 -11.08
CA LEU A 168 3.77 -7.20 -10.12
C LEU A 168 4.72 -7.09 -8.92
N LEU A 169 5.16 -8.22 -8.39
CA LEU A 169 6.03 -8.28 -7.22
C LEU A 169 7.49 -7.93 -7.52
N ALA A 170 7.95 -8.08 -8.77
CA ALA A 170 9.34 -7.82 -9.16
C ALA A 170 9.80 -6.37 -8.95
N VAL A 171 8.86 -5.42 -8.89
CA VAL A 171 9.17 -4.00 -8.66
C VAL A 171 9.43 -3.69 -7.19
N ILE A 172 8.93 -4.50 -6.26
CA ILE A 172 9.09 -4.27 -4.82
C ILE A 172 10.48 -4.74 -4.37
N GLN A 173 11.32 -3.79 -3.98
CA GLN A 173 12.73 -4.03 -3.63
C GLN A 173 12.96 -4.17 -2.11
N ALA A 174 14.11 -4.73 -1.74
CA ALA A 174 14.44 -5.03 -0.33
C ALA A 174 14.76 -3.79 0.53
N ASP A 175 15.00 -2.64 -0.09
CA ASP A 175 15.18 -1.34 0.59
C ASP A 175 13.83 -0.72 1.05
N GLU A 176 12.70 -1.33 0.68
CA GLU A 176 11.36 -1.01 1.16
C GLU A 176 10.87 -2.10 2.13
N PRO A 177 11.36 -2.16 3.38
CA PRO A 177 11.24 -3.34 4.24
C PRO A 177 9.80 -3.77 4.52
N GLU A 178 8.88 -2.81 4.67
CA GLU A 178 7.46 -3.09 4.91
C GLU A 178 6.81 -3.76 3.70
N PHE A 179 6.91 -3.14 2.51
CA PHE A 179 6.35 -3.70 1.28
C PHE A 179 7.05 -4.98 0.84
N PHE A 180 8.36 -5.09 1.07
CA PHE A 180 9.13 -6.29 0.75
C PHE A 180 8.66 -7.49 1.57
N ALA A 181 8.43 -7.32 2.87
CA ALA A 181 7.90 -8.37 3.72
C ALA A 181 6.52 -8.84 3.22
N GLU A 182 5.62 -7.91 2.89
CA GLU A 182 4.31 -8.25 2.33
C GLU A 182 4.42 -8.94 0.97
N ALA A 183 5.34 -8.50 0.09
CA ALA A 183 5.59 -9.15 -1.19
C ALA A 183 6.08 -10.60 -1.04
N GLN A 184 6.96 -10.87 -0.06
CA GLN A 184 7.38 -12.25 0.24
C GLN A 184 6.21 -13.09 0.78
N ALA A 185 5.34 -12.49 1.57
CA ALA A 185 4.14 -13.13 2.09
C ALA A 185 3.17 -13.52 0.95
N VAL A 186 2.93 -12.62 -0.01
CA VAL A 186 2.14 -12.89 -1.22
C VAL A 186 2.79 -13.97 -2.10
N LYS A 187 4.12 -13.93 -2.26
CA LYS A 187 4.87 -14.97 -2.98
C LYS A 187 4.73 -16.35 -2.32
N ALA A 188 4.71 -16.42 -0.99
CA ALA A 188 4.47 -17.65 -0.26
C ALA A 188 3.05 -18.18 -0.48
N LEU A 189 2.04 -17.30 -0.53
CA LEU A 189 0.67 -17.68 -0.86
C LEU A 189 0.57 -18.33 -2.24
N LEU A 190 1.26 -17.77 -3.24
CA LEU A 190 1.37 -18.39 -4.57
C LEU A 190 2.02 -19.79 -4.48
N GLN A 191 3.09 -19.95 -3.71
CA GLN A 191 3.73 -21.26 -3.51
C GLN A 191 2.78 -22.27 -2.84
N PHE A 192 1.97 -21.83 -1.87
CA PHE A 192 0.95 -22.68 -1.26
C PHE A 192 -0.12 -23.10 -2.26
N LYS A 193 -0.57 -22.19 -3.13
CA LYS A 193 -1.52 -22.50 -4.21
C LYS A 193 -0.95 -23.55 -5.16
N MET A 194 0.31 -23.41 -5.56
CA MET A 194 1.00 -24.40 -6.39
C MET A 194 1.09 -25.77 -5.71
N GLU A 195 1.48 -25.83 -4.44
CA GLU A 195 1.58 -27.10 -3.69
C GLU A 195 0.19 -27.71 -3.39
N CYS A 196 -0.85 -26.90 -3.27
CA CYS A 196 -2.22 -27.37 -3.14
C CYS A 196 -2.72 -28.03 -4.43
N ASN A 197 -2.47 -27.38 -5.58
CA ASN A 197 -2.87 -27.90 -6.90
C ASN A 197 -1.99 -29.09 -7.34
N HIS A 198 -0.72 -29.09 -6.96
CA HIS A 198 0.29 -30.08 -7.34
C HIS A 198 1.13 -30.50 -6.13
N PRO A 199 0.64 -31.45 -5.30
CA PRO A 199 1.37 -31.93 -4.14
C PRO A 199 2.75 -32.49 -4.52
N SER A 200 3.79 -32.03 -3.85
CA SER A 200 5.15 -32.49 -4.12
C SER A 200 5.48 -33.71 -3.26
N GLY A 201 5.18 -34.91 -3.77
CA GLY A 201 5.50 -36.19 -3.13
C GLY A 201 4.28 -36.92 -2.57
N GLU A 202 4.48 -38.18 -2.19
CA GLU A 202 3.41 -39.06 -1.69
C GLU A 202 3.56 -39.39 -0.20
N GLY A 203 4.63 -38.95 0.44
CA GLY A 203 4.91 -39.22 1.84
C GLY A 203 3.88 -38.57 2.77
N GLU A 204 3.82 -39.06 4.00
CA GLU A 204 2.90 -38.53 5.02
C GLU A 204 3.13 -37.03 5.29
N LEU A 205 4.41 -36.59 5.34
CA LEU A 205 4.74 -35.18 5.50
C LEU A 205 4.43 -34.35 4.25
N ASP A 206 4.54 -34.93 3.05
CA ASP A 206 4.18 -34.28 1.78
C ASP A 206 2.67 -34.00 1.73
N ARG A 207 1.85 -35.02 2.03
CA ARG A 207 0.39 -34.89 2.11
C ARG A 207 -0.04 -33.86 3.13
N ARG A 208 0.61 -33.85 4.31
CA ARG A 208 0.32 -32.88 5.37
C ARG A 208 0.70 -31.46 4.95
N PHE A 209 1.84 -31.30 4.27
CA PHE A 209 2.29 -30.00 3.79
C PHE A 209 1.36 -29.45 2.71
N SER A 210 0.93 -30.28 1.76
CA SER A 210 -0.04 -29.90 0.73
C SER A 210 -1.41 -29.57 1.33
N GLN A 211 -1.92 -30.37 2.28
CA GLN A 211 -3.16 -30.06 3.00
C GLN A 211 -3.08 -28.71 3.75
N ALA A 212 -1.98 -28.47 4.46
CA ALA A 212 -1.75 -27.21 5.15
C ALA A 212 -1.69 -26.02 4.18
N SER A 213 -1.11 -26.24 3.00
CA SER A 213 -1.02 -25.24 1.93
C SER A 213 -2.39 -24.90 1.35
N CYS A 214 -3.24 -25.91 1.10
CA CYS A 214 -4.63 -25.69 0.69
C CYS A 214 -5.43 -24.91 1.74
N LEU A 215 -5.27 -25.23 3.02
CA LEU A 215 -5.93 -24.51 4.12
C LEU A 215 -5.48 -23.05 4.18
N ALA A 216 -4.18 -22.78 4.00
CA ALA A 216 -3.64 -21.42 3.97
C ALA A 216 -4.23 -20.61 2.79
N VAL A 217 -4.33 -21.21 1.60
CA VAL A 217 -4.94 -20.59 0.42
C VAL A 217 -6.43 -20.30 0.64
N ALA A 218 -7.14 -21.17 1.35
CA ALA A 218 -8.54 -20.97 1.72
C ALA A 218 -8.74 -19.95 2.87
N GLY A 219 -7.67 -19.37 3.42
CA GLY A 219 -7.73 -18.46 4.56
C GLY A 219 -7.94 -19.13 5.92
N ASN A 220 -7.93 -20.46 5.98
CA ASN A 220 -8.05 -21.26 7.20
C ASN A 220 -6.70 -21.35 7.93
N TYR A 221 -6.16 -20.20 8.31
CA TYR A 221 -4.79 -20.08 8.81
C TYR A 221 -4.54 -20.84 10.12
N GLU A 222 -5.53 -20.94 11.00
CA GLU A 222 -5.36 -21.68 12.27
C GLU A 222 -5.07 -23.17 12.00
N GLU A 223 -5.91 -23.82 11.20
CA GLU A 223 -5.73 -25.24 10.85
C GLU A 223 -4.44 -25.46 10.04
N ALA A 224 -4.12 -24.55 9.12
CA ALA A 224 -2.86 -24.58 8.38
C ALA A 224 -1.65 -24.53 9.33
N LEU A 225 -1.64 -23.59 10.29
CA LEU A 225 -0.56 -23.43 11.27
C LEU A 225 -0.42 -24.65 12.18
N GLN A 226 -1.53 -25.30 12.57
CA GLN A 226 -1.49 -26.56 13.32
C GLN A 226 -0.78 -27.67 12.53
N LEU A 227 -1.09 -27.81 11.25
CA LEU A 227 -0.47 -28.83 10.40
C LEU A 227 1.01 -28.53 10.14
N PHE A 228 1.38 -27.28 9.86
CA PHE A 228 2.78 -26.89 9.69
C PHE A 228 3.59 -27.09 10.97
N LEU A 229 3.03 -26.79 12.14
CA LEU A 229 3.70 -27.05 13.42
C LEU A 229 3.95 -28.54 13.63
N LYS A 230 2.96 -29.41 13.35
CA LYS A 230 3.14 -30.88 13.41
C LYS A 230 4.23 -31.39 12.48
N ILE A 231 4.43 -30.74 11.32
CA ILE A 231 5.54 -31.07 10.43
C ILE A 231 6.87 -30.72 11.11
N VAL A 232 7.00 -29.53 11.70
CA VAL A 232 8.22 -29.11 12.41
C VAL A 232 8.52 -30.01 13.61
N GLU A 233 7.49 -30.46 14.34
CA GLU A 233 7.61 -31.43 15.45
C GLU A 233 8.10 -32.80 14.97
N SER A 234 7.68 -33.23 13.78
CA SER A 234 8.03 -34.53 13.22
C SER A 234 9.42 -34.54 12.58
N ASP A 235 9.73 -33.53 11.76
CA ASP A 235 11.02 -33.35 11.10
C ASP A 235 11.26 -31.85 10.84
N ARG A 236 12.15 -31.25 11.65
CA ARG A 236 12.52 -29.84 11.52
C ARG A 236 13.16 -29.51 10.17
N SER A 237 13.87 -30.46 9.56
CA SER A 237 14.64 -30.28 8.32
C SER A 237 13.83 -30.50 7.05
N TYR A 238 12.60 -31.02 7.19
CA TYR A 238 11.71 -31.34 6.08
C TYR A 238 11.60 -30.18 5.08
N LYS A 239 11.82 -30.47 3.78
CA LYS A 239 11.87 -29.49 2.68
C LYS A 239 12.74 -28.25 2.99
N LYS A 240 13.91 -28.43 3.62
CA LYS A 240 14.84 -27.35 4.01
C LYS A 240 14.17 -26.31 4.91
N ASP A 241 13.63 -26.77 6.03
CA ASP A 241 12.81 -26.01 6.99
C ASP A 241 11.45 -25.54 6.44
N GLY A 242 10.85 -26.30 5.53
CA GLY A 242 9.62 -25.95 4.84
C GLY A 242 8.48 -25.64 5.81
N GLY A 243 8.27 -26.46 6.85
CA GLY A 243 7.23 -26.22 7.86
C GLY A 243 7.43 -24.90 8.62
N ARG A 244 8.65 -24.63 9.09
CA ARG A 244 8.99 -23.39 9.81
C ARG A 244 8.82 -22.17 8.91
N LYS A 245 9.33 -22.22 7.67
CA LYS A 245 9.23 -21.13 6.70
C LYS A 245 7.77 -20.83 6.35
N ALA A 246 6.95 -21.86 6.14
CA ALA A 246 5.53 -21.70 5.87
C ALA A 246 4.80 -20.97 7.02
N MET A 247 5.09 -21.33 8.27
CA MET A 247 4.52 -20.63 9.43
C MET A 247 4.95 -19.15 9.49
N LEU A 248 6.22 -18.85 9.22
CA LEU A 248 6.72 -17.47 9.19
C LEU A 248 6.00 -16.65 8.11
N SER A 249 5.82 -17.21 6.91
CA SER A 249 5.07 -16.54 5.85
C SER A 249 3.61 -16.26 6.23
N ILE A 250 2.94 -17.17 6.94
CA ILE A 250 1.59 -16.92 7.46
C ILE A 250 1.60 -15.82 8.53
N PHE A 251 2.63 -15.74 9.37
CA PHE A 251 2.76 -14.66 10.34
C PHE A 251 2.93 -13.30 9.68
N ASP A 252 3.69 -13.25 8.58
CA ASP A 252 3.89 -12.04 7.80
C ASP A 252 2.58 -11.63 7.08
N LEU A 253 1.81 -12.60 6.55
CA LEU A 253 0.46 -12.36 5.98
C LEU A 253 -0.53 -11.80 7.01
N LEU A 254 -0.54 -12.35 8.24
CA LEU A 254 -1.48 -11.96 9.28
C LEU A 254 -1.04 -10.71 10.06
N GLY A 255 0.26 -10.39 10.02
CA GLY A 255 0.88 -9.36 10.84
C GLY A 255 1.26 -9.82 12.25
N ASN A 256 2.17 -9.06 12.87
CA ASN A 256 2.76 -9.36 14.18
C ASN A 256 1.75 -9.34 15.33
N ASP A 257 0.70 -8.53 15.22
CA ASP A 257 -0.26 -8.33 16.30
C ASP A 257 -1.42 -9.34 16.31
N HIS A 258 -1.56 -10.12 15.25
CA HIS A 258 -2.65 -11.08 15.11
C HIS A 258 -2.61 -12.16 16.22
N PRO A 259 -3.76 -12.53 16.83
CA PRO A 259 -3.80 -13.52 17.89
C PRO A 259 -3.14 -14.86 17.51
N LEU A 260 -3.41 -15.37 16.30
CA LEU A 260 -2.78 -16.60 15.80
C LEU A 260 -1.26 -16.47 15.69
N THR A 261 -0.75 -15.35 15.19
CA THR A 261 0.69 -15.09 15.10
C THR A 261 1.33 -15.18 16.48
N LYS A 262 0.75 -14.54 17.49
CA LYS A 262 1.28 -14.55 18.87
C LYS A 262 1.31 -15.96 19.47
N VAL A 263 0.24 -16.73 19.28
CA VAL A 263 0.11 -18.10 19.80
C VAL A 263 1.09 -19.04 19.12
N TYR A 264 1.05 -19.13 17.79
CA TYR A 264 1.84 -20.11 17.05
C TYR A 264 3.34 -19.76 17.00
N ARG A 265 3.70 -18.48 17.12
CA ARG A 265 5.11 -18.08 17.28
C ARG A 265 5.70 -18.63 18.59
N ARG A 266 4.95 -18.58 19.70
CA ARG A 266 5.36 -19.19 20.98
C ARG A 266 5.48 -20.71 20.87
N ASN A 267 4.50 -21.35 20.26
CA ASN A 267 4.50 -22.81 20.07
C ASN A 267 5.70 -23.24 19.22
N LEU A 268 5.96 -22.55 18.11
CA LEU A 268 7.11 -22.80 17.25
C LEU A 268 8.44 -22.66 18.01
N MET A 269 8.59 -21.61 18.83
CA MET A 269 9.79 -21.45 19.67
C MET A 269 10.00 -22.63 20.63
N THR A 270 8.91 -23.13 21.24
CA THR A 270 8.95 -24.28 22.17
C THR A 270 9.34 -25.58 21.44
N VAL A 271 8.97 -25.72 20.17
CA VAL A 271 9.34 -26.88 19.37
C VAL A 271 10.78 -26.80 18.88
N LEU A 272 11.37 -25.60 18.75
CA LEU A 272 12.73 -25.40 18.23
C LEU A 272 13.82 -25.43 19.30
N PHE A 273 13.52 -24.98 20.52
CA PHE A 273 14.45 -24.83 21.65
C PHE A 273 14.02 -25.66 22.85
#